data_AF-A0A535UDC1-F1
#
_entry.id   AF-A0A535UDC1-F1
#
_cell.length_a   1.000
_cell.length_b   1.000
_cell.length_c   1.000
_cell.angle_alpha   90.00
_cell.angle_beta   90.00
_cell.angle_gamma   90.00
#
_symmetry.space_group_name_H-M   'P 1'
#
loop_
_entity.id
_entity.type
_entity.pdbx_description
1 polymer ?
#
loop_
_entity_poly.entity_id
_entity_poly.type
_entity_poly.pdbx_seq_one_letter_code
_entity_poly.pdbx_strand_id
1 'polypeptide(L)'
;MPAAVMVAMCACGGANATQSTSATASVPSTPLPTPDLTALRIQYQALLEPLGIASATFNNRMLALGSSATAAEVAAVASPYAMALRTYDAAVLQLPVPPSMKVDVQRLVTADRALESDLTGDVTVTGFTVPNWSQQITPDANRVVAASNVVRADLGLQGL
;
A
#
# COMPACT_ATOMS: atom_id res chain seq x y z
N MET A 1 -6.25 -50.41 16.99
CA MET A 1 -6.11 -51.19 18.25
C MET A 1 -5.18 -50.43 19.18
N PRO A 2 -5.49 -50.38 20.48
CA PRO A 2 -4.99 -49.38 21.42
C PRO A 2 -3.77 -49.89 22.20
N ALA A 3 -3.00 -48.96 22.78
CA ALA A 3 -2.14 -49.27 23.92
C ALA A 3 -2.43 -48.23 25.01
N ALA A 4 -3.17 -48.69 26.02
CA ALA A 4 -3.40 -48.01 27.28
C ALA A 4 -2.35 -48.46 28.31
N VAL A 5 -1.90 -47.57 29.18
CA VAL A 5 -1.50 -47.92 30.56
C VAL A 5 -1.92 -46.78 31.49
N MET A 6 -2.84 -47.08 32.39
CA MET A 6 -3.16 -46.30 33.60
C MET A 6 -2.08 -46.53 34.67
N VAL A 7 -1.79 -45.49 35.46
CA VAL A 7 -1.53 -45.67 36.91
C VAL A 7 -2.31 -44.60 37.66
N ALA A 8 -3.23 -45.06 38.50
CA ALA A 8 -3.97 -44.29 39.48
C ALA A 8 -3.23 -44.33 40.82
N MET A 9 -3.23 -43.23 41.59
CA MET A 9 -3.27 -43.31 43.06
C MET A 9 -4.09 -42.16 43.63
N CYS A 10 -5.05 -42.55 44.46
CA CYS A 10 -5.96 -41.73 45.24
C CYS A 10 -5.23 -40.96 46.34
N ALA A 11 -5.66 -39.73 46.59
CA ALA A 11 -5.65 -39.16 47.93
C ALA A 11 -6.91 -38.32 48.14
N CYS A 12 -7.87 -38.90 48.86
CA CYS A 12 -8.94 -38.14 49.50
C CYS A 12 -8.33 -37.33 50.65
N GLY A 13 -8.54 -36.03 50.66
CA GLY A 13 -8.20 -35.15 51.77
C GLY A 13 -9.06 -33.90 51.68
N GLY A 14 -10.20 -33.92 52.36
CA GLY A 14 -11.07 -32.75 52.45
C GLY A 14 -10.44 -31.65 53.29
N ALA A 15 -10.55 -30.41 52.81
CA ALA A 15 -10.57 -29.21 53.63
C ALA A 15 -11.33 -28.12 52.88
N ASN A 16 -12.43 -27.68 53.48
CA ASN A 16 -13.13 -26.45 53.15
C ASN A 16 -12.14 -25.28 53.20
N ALA A 17 -11.86 -24.66 52.05
CA ALA A 17 -11.23 -23.35 52.00
C ALA A 17 -11.87 -22.57 50.84
N THR A 18 -12.64 -21.57 51.23
CA THR A 18 -13.20 -20.48 50.42
C THR A 18 -12.14 -19.97 49.44
N GLN A 19 -12.26 -20.34 48.16
CA GLN A 19 -11.51 -19.69 47.09
C GLN A 19 -12.39 -18.63 46.45
N SER A 20 -12.00 -17.38 46.69
CA SER A 20 -12.48 -16.18 46.03
C SER A 20 -12.62 -16.41 44.52
N THR A 21 -13.85 -16.29 44.03
CA THR A 21 -14.12 -16.01 42.63
C THR A 21 -13.41 -14.70 42.28
N SER A 22 -12.24 -14.77 41.66
CA SER A 22 -11.66 -13.63 40.96
C SER A 22 -12.60 -13.27 39.82
N ALA A 23 -13.45 -12.28 40.07
CA ALA A 23 -14.21 -11.62 39.02
C ALA A 23 -13.21 -11.04 38.03
N THR A 24 -13.12 -11.64 36.85
CA THR A 24 -12.47 -11.02 35.70
C THR A 24 -13.28 -9.77 35.38
N ALA A 25 -12.80 -8.61 35.82
CA ALA A 25 -13.39 -7.35 35.45
C ALA A 25 -13.29 -7.23 33.92
N SER A 26 -14.43 -7.36 33.22
CA SER A 26 -14.54 -7.01 31.82
C SER A 26 -14.19 -5.53 31.70
N VAL A 27 -12.97 -5.24 31.26
CA VAL A 27 -12.57 -3.87 30.90
C VAL A 27 -13.54 -3.40 29.81
N PRO A 28 -14.27 -2.29 30.00
CA PRO A 28 -15.06 -1.71 28.94
C PRO A 28 -14.12 -1.43 27.77
N SER A 29 -14.25 -2.20 26.70
CA SER A 29 -13.55 -1.91 25.46
C SER A 29 -14.28 -0.73 24.85
N THR A 30 -13.75 0.48 25.06
CA THR A 30 -14.22 1.66 24.31
C THR A 30 -14.10 1.31 22.84
N PRO A 31 -15.20 1.26 22.07
CA PRO A 31 -15.11 1.04 20.64
C PRO A 31 -14.19 2.11 20.08
N LEU A 32 -13.14 1.72 19.36
CA LEU A 32 -12.39 2.70 18.59
C LEU A 32 -13.39 3.44 17.69
N PRO A 33 -13.31 4.78 17.57
CA PRO A 33 -14.13 5.48 16.60
C PRO A 33 -13.92 4.84 15.23
N THR A 34 -15.01 4.38 14.62
CA THR A 34 -14.98 3.88 13.25
C THR A 34 -14.44 5.00 12.37
N PRO A 35 -13.36 4.77 11.60
CA PRO A 35 -12.84 5.79 10.70
C PRO A 35 -13.93 6.28 9.75
N ASP A 36 -14.09 7.59 9.63
CA ASP A 36 -15.02 8.18 8.66
C ASP A 36 -14.46 7.96 7.25
N LEU A 37 -14.95 6.91 6.59
CA LEU A 37 -14.56 6.56 5.22
C LEU A 37 -14.91 7.67 4.21
N THR A 38 -15.88 8.54 4.51
CA THR A 38 -16.22 9.67 3.62
C THR A 38 -15.13 10.74 3.69
N ALA A 39 -14.74 11.14 4.90
CA ALA A 39 -13.62 12.07 5.09
C ALA A 39 -12.31 11.50 4.51
N LEU A 40 -12.04 10.21 4.76
CA LEU A 40 -10.86 9.53 4.23
C LEU A 40 -10.85 9.51 2.70
N ARG A 41 -12.00 9.25 2.06
CA ARG A 41 -12.14 9.29 0.59
C ARG A 41 -11.82 10.67 0.03
N ILE A 42 -12.32 11.74 0.65
CA ILE A 42 -12.05 13.12 0.22
C ILE A 42 -10.55 13.41 0.32
N GLN A 43 -9.92 13.04 1.43
CA GLN A 43 -8.47 13.23 1.61
C GLN A 43 -7.68 12.45 0.57
N TYR A 44 -8.02 11.16 0.36
CA TYR A 44 -7.37 10.32 -0.65
C TYR A 44 -7.50 10.90 -2.07
N GLN A 45 -8.68 11.39 -2.44
CA GLN A 45 -8.91 12.04 -3.74
C GLN A 45 -8.11 13.33 -3.91
N ALA A 46 -8.00 14.15 -2.86
CA ALA A 46 -7.18 15.36 -2.89
C ALA A 46 -5.68 15.07 -3.09
N LEU A 47 -5.19 13.92 -2.59
CA LEU A 47 -3.82 13.48 -2.85
C LEU A 47 -3.59 13.03 -4.30
N LEU A 48 -4.63 12.50 -4.96
CA LEU A 48 -4.53 12.04 -6.35
C LEU A 48 -4.48 13.19 -7.36
N GLU A 49 -5.07 14.35 -7.05
CA GLU A 49 -5.09 15.50 -7.97
C GLU A 49 -3.69 15.95 -8.44
N PRO A 50 -2.74 16.29 -7.55
CA PRO A 50 -1.39 16.68 -7.98
C PRO A 50 -0.63 15.55 -8.68
N LEU A 51 -0.83 14.29 -8.25
CA LEU A 51 -0.23 13.12 -8.91
C LEU A 51 -0.77 12.94 -10.34
N GLY A 52 -2.08 13.13 -10.54
CA GLY A 52 -2.74 13.08 -11.84
C GLY A 52 -2.23 14.16 -12.80
N ILE A 53 -2.03 15.39 -12.31
CA ILE A 53 -1.44 16.48 -13.08
C ILE A 53 -0.01 16.14 -13.51
N ALA A 54 0.80 15.57 -12.61
CA ALA A 54 2.17 15.17 -12.90
C ALA A 54 2.21 14.03 -13.94
N SER A 55 1.34 13.03 -13.80
CA SER A 55 1.21 11.92 -14.76
C SER A 55 0.78 12.42 -16.14
N ALA A 56 -0.22 13.30 -16.23
CA ALA A 56 -0.66 13.89 -17.49
C ALA A 56 0.46 14.71 -18.16
N THR A 57 1.19 15.49 -17.37
CA THR A 57 2.34 16.29 -17.84
C THR A 57 3.45 15.38 -18.37
N PHE A 58 3.77 14.31 -17.65
CA PHE A 58 4.73 13.30 -18.07
C PHE A 58 4.33 12.67 -19.40
N ASN A 59 3.10 12.16 -19.51
CA ASN A 59 2.60 11.53 -20.73
C ASN A 59 2.65 12.48 -21.93
N ASN A 60 2.18 13.72 -21.77
CA ASN A 60 2.21 14.72 -22.84
C ASN A 60 3.63 15.06 -23.29
N ARG A 61 4.58 15.18 -22.35
CA ARG A 61 5.98 15.48 -22.67
C ARG A 61 6.70 14.28 -23.30
N MET A 62 6.42 13.06 -22.84
CA MET A 62 6.95 11.84 -23.45
C MET A 62 6.47 11.68 -24.89
N LEU A 63 5.19 11.97 -25.16
CA LEU A 63 4.64 11.97 -26.52
C LEU A 63 5.32 13.02 -27.41
N ALA A 64 5.61 14.21 -26.87
CA ALA A 64 6.28 15.27 -27.61
C ALA A 64 7.75 14.96 -27.92
N LEU A 65 8.44 14.23 -27.04
CA LEU A 65 9.83 13.80 -27.24
C LEU A 65 9.97 12.76 -28.37
N GLY A 66 9.02 11.84 -28.48
CA GLY A 66 9.05 10.77 -29.49
C GLY A 66 10.12 9.70 -29.21
N SER A 67 10.23 8.72 -30.12
CA SER A 67 11.04 7.52 -29.89
C SER A 67 12.55 7.71 -30.03
N SER A 68 12.99 8.82 -30.62
CA SER A 68 14.41 9.14 -30.84
C SER A 68 15.03 9.95 -29.70
N ALA A 69 14.27 10.22 -28.64
CA ALA A 69 14.74 11.02 -27.52
C ALA A 69 15.93 10.36 -26.82
N THR A 70 16.85 11.20 -26.36
CA THR A 70 18.00 10.79 -25.57
C THR A 70 17.57 10.40 -24.15
N ALA A 71 18.42 9.61 -23.50
CA ALA A 71 18.20 9.23 -22.11
C ALA A 71 18.08 10.45 -21.17
N ALA A 72 18.84 11.51 -21.44
CA ALA A 72 18.81 12.74 -20.66
C ALA A 72 17.47 13.51 -20.82
N GLU A 73 16.93 13.57 -22.04
CA GLU A 73 15.63 14.19 -22.29
C GLU A 73 14.50 13.41 -21.60
N VAL A 74 14.52 12.09 -21.68
CA VAL A 74 13.54 11.23 -20.98
C VAL A 74 13.68 11.38 -19.47
N ALA A 75 14.90 11.38 -18.92
CA ALA A 75 15.14 11.60 -17.49
C ALA A 75 14.60 12.95 -17.00
N ALA A 76 14.78 14.02 -17.77
CA ALA A 76 14.27 15.35 -17.44
C ALA A 76 12.73 15.40 -17.41
N VAL A 77 12.06 14.57 -18.21
CA VAL A 77 10.59 14.44 -18.22
C VAL A 77 10.08 13.49 -17.13
N ALA A 78 10.77 12.38 -16.88
CA ALA A 78 10.40 11.37 -15.91
C ALA A 78 10.60 11.83 -14.45
N SER A 79 11.66 12.60 -14.18
CA SER A 79 12.05 12.99 -12.82
C SER A 79 10.95 13.75 -12.04
N PRO A 80 10.24 14.75 -12.62
CA PRO A 80 9.12 15.38 -11.94
C PRO A 80 7.97 14.42 -11.57
N TYR A 81 7.70 13.41 -12.39
CA TYR A 81 6.66 12.42 -12.09
C TYR A 81 7.09 11.45 -10.99
N ALA A 82 8.35 10.99 -11.02
CA ALA A 82 8.93 10.19 -9.94
C ALA A 82 8.89 10.95 -8.59
N MET A 83 9.17 12.26 -8.60
CA MET A 83 9.04 13.09 -7.39
C MET A 83 7.59 13.23 -6.91
N ALA A 84 6.62 13.29 -7.83
CA ALA A 84 5.20 13.33 -7.48
C ALA A 84 4.73 12.01 -6.85
N LEU A 85 5.17 10.85 -7.37
CA LEU A 85 4.93 9.53 -6.75
C LEU A 85 5.46 9.49 -5.32
N ARG A 86 6.72 9.90 -5.11
CA ARG A 86 7.32 9.94 -3.78
C ARG A 86 6.56 10.86 -2.80
N THR A 87 6.07 12.00 -3.29
CA THR A 87 5.28 12.94 -2.48
C THR A 87 3.92 12.35 -2.13
N TYR A 88 3.27 11.69 -3.08
CA TYR A 88 2.02 10.98 -2.88
C TYR A 88 2.17 9.84 -1.86
N ASP A 89 3.22 9.02 -1.99
CA ASP A 89 3.55 7.94 -1.05
C ASP A 89 3.70 8.44 0.39
N ALA A 90 4.44 9.54 0.56
CA ALA A 90 4.64 10.13 1.87
C ALA A 90 3.30 10.60 2.49
N ALA A 91 2.41 11.16 1.67
CA ALA A 91 1.12 11.67 2.12
C ALA A 91 0.08 10.57 2.37
N VAL A 92 0.00 9.55 1.51
CA VAL A 92 -0.98 8.45 1.64
C VAL A 92 -0.71 7.62 2.89
N LEU A 93 0.56 7.49 3.30
CA LEU A 93 0.95 6.83 4.55
C LEU A 93 0.53 7.59 5.81
N GLN A 94 0.22 8.89 5.71
CA GLN A 94 -0.28 9.70 6.83
C GLN A 94 -1.80 9.65 6.97
N LEU A 95 -2.52 9.07 6.01
CA LEU A 95 -3.97 8.97 6.09
C LEU A 95 -4.39 8.06 7.25
N PRO A 96 -5.45 8.41 8.01
CA PRO A 96 -5.96 7.62 9.13
C PRO A 96 -6.79 6.42 8.64
N VAL A 97 -6.17 5.51 7.87
CA VAL A 97 -6.85 4.36 7.29
C VAL A 97 -7.19 3.30 8.35
N PRO A 98 -8.34 2.61 8.23
CA PRO A 98 -8.66 1.48 9.09
C PRO A 98 -7.61 0.36 8.96
N PRO A 99 -7.44 -0.49 10.00
CA PRO A 99 -6.49 -1.60 9.96
C PRO A 99 -6.63 -2.52 8.75
N SER A 100 -7.84 -2.72 8.23
CA SER A 100 -8.11 -3.53 7.05
C SER A 100 -7.45 -3.00 5.78
N MET A 101 -7.28 -1.69 5.65
CA MET A 101 -6.72 -1.05 4.45
C MET A 101 -5.20 -0.86 4.50
N LYS A 102 -4.58 -1.02 5.67
CA LYS A 102 -3.14 -0.75 5.84
C LYS A 102 -2.27 -1.56 4.88
N VAL A 103 -2.63 -2.83 4.67
CA VAL A 103 -1.90 -3.73 3.78
C VAL A 103 -2.00 -3.25 2.33
N ASP A 104 -3.17 -2.79 1.89
CA ASP A 104 -3.38 -2.38 0.51
C ASP A 104 -2.76 -1.01 0.21
N VAL A 105 -2.76 -0.08 1.18
CA VAL A 105 -1.97 1.16 1.09
C VAL A 105 -0.47 0.88 1.02
N GLN A 106 0.04 -0.08 1.80
CA GLN A 106 1.45 -0.47 1.72
C GLN A 106 1.81 -1.11 0.38
N ARG A 107 0.89 -1.90 -0.20
CA ARG A 107 1.06 -2.47 -1.53
C ARG A 107 1.10 -1.39 -2.61
N LEU A 108 0.24 -0.37 -2.51
CA LEU A 108 0.26 0.79 -3.41
C LEU A 108 1.62 1.50 -3.36
N VAL A 109 2.08 1.88 -2.17
CA VAL A 109 3.39 2.53 -1.98
C VAL A 109 4.54 1.65 -2.49
N THR A 110 4.44 0.32 -2.34
CA THR A 110 5.47 -0.59 -2.86
C THR A 110 5.49 -0.60 -4.39
N ALA A 111 4.32 -0.57 -5.03
CA ALA A 111 4.22 -0.49 -6.49
C ALA A 111 4.70 0.87 -7.01
N ASP A 112 4.34 1.98 -6.33
CA ASP A 112 4.77 3.33 -6.69
C ASP A 112 6.30 3.47 -6.62
N ARG A 113 6.93 2.91 -5.59
CA ARG A 113 8.40 2.88 -5.47
C ARG A 113 9.11 2.06 -6.54
N ALA A 114 8.51 0.96 -7.00
CA ALA A 114 9.06 0.19 -8.09
C ALA A 114 9.03 1.00 -9.39
N LEU A 115 7.89 1.62 -9.70
CA LEU A 115 7.77 2.53 -10.84
C LEU A 115 8.73 3.73 -10.73
N GLU A 116 8.86 4.34 -9.55
CA GLU A 116 9.81 5.43 -9.29
C GLU A 116 11.26 5.01 -9.59
N SER A 117 11.63 3.80 -9.16
CA SER A 117 12.95 3.21 -9.43
C SER A 117 13.19 3.06 -10.92
N ASP A 118 12.25 2.51 -11.68
CA ASP A 118 12.44 2.29 -13.12
C ASP A 118 12.46 3.61 -13.91
N LEU A 119 11.61 4.57 -13.52
CA LEU A 119 11.57 5.92 -14.12
C LEU A 119 12.92 6.65 -14.00
N THR A 120 13.69 6.40 -12.94
CA THR A 120 14.94 7.13 -12.65
C THR A 120 16.21 6.32 -12.85
N GLY A 121 16.16 5.00 -12.63
CA GLY A 121 17.28 4.08 -12.78
C GLY A 121 17.55 3.69 -14.24
N ASP A 122 16.50 3.36 -15.00
CA ASP A 122 16.67 2.76 -16.34
C ASP A 122 17.11 3.79 -17.40
N VAL A 123 16.85 5.07 -17.15
CA VAL A 123 17.35 6.17 -17.99
C VAL A 123 18.87 6.39 -17.88
N THR A 124 19.56 5.65 -17.00
CA THR A 124 21.03 5.75 -16.84
C THR A 124 21.81 4.61 -17.52
N VAL A 125 21.11 3.66 -18.15
CA VAL A 125 21.70 2.43 -18.69
C VAL A 125 22.30 2.66 -20.09
N THR A 126 23.46 2.03 -20.35
CA THR A 126 24.11 2.04 -21.67
C THR A 126 23.24 1.32 -22.69
N GLY A 127 23.03 1.92 -23.88
CA GLY A 127 22.15 1.35 -24.91
C GLY A 127 20.67 1.72 -24.75
N PHE A 128 20.38 2.78 -23.99
CA PHE A 128 19.05 3.34 -23.84
C PHE A 128 18.35 3.57 -25.19
N THR A 129 17.10 3.11 -25.28
CA THR A 129 16.15 3.55 -26.30
C THR A 129 14.79 3.73 -25.64
N VAL A 130 14.00 4.70 -26.13
CA VAL A 130 12.66 4.96 -25.59
C VAL A 130 11.77 3.71 -25.62
N PRO A 131 11.74 2.88 -26.69
CA PRO A 131 10.93 1.66 -26.70
C PRO A 131 11.35 0.64 -25.65
N ASN A 132 12.65 0.38 -25.47
CA ASN A 132 13.12 -0.58 -24.46
C ASN A 132 12.82 -0.10 -23.04
N TRP A 133 13.10 1.18 -22.77
CA TRP A 133 12.80 1.80 -21.49
C TRP A 133 11.28 1.78 -21.19
N SER A 134 10.45 2.12 -22.18
CA SER A 134 8.99 2.05 -22.03
C SER A 134 8.50 0.64 -21.72
N GLN A 135 9.09 -0.40 -22.34
CA GLN A 135 8.77 -1.79 -22.02
C GLN A 135 9.19 -2.18 -20.59
N GLN A 136 10.28 -1.60 -20.07
CA GLN A 136 10.76 -1.87 -18.71
C GLN A 136 9.83 -1.26 -17.65
N ILE A 137 9.34 -0.04 -17.83
CA ILE A 137 8.48 0.62 -16.83
C ILE A 137 7.01 0.14 -16.86
N THR A 138 6.56 -0.44 -17.97
CA THR A 138 5.14 -0.81 -18.17
C THR A 138 4.60 -1.81 -17.15
N PRO A 139 5.32 -2.90 -16.80
CA PRO A 139 4.90 -3.83 -15.76
C PRO A 139 4.62 -3.14 -14.42
N ASP A 140 5.49 -2.22 -13.99
CA ASP A 140 5.35 -1.54 -12.72
C ASP A 140 4.25 -0.46 -12.76
N ALA A 141 4.09 0.24 -13.88
CA ALA A 141 2.92 1.09 -14.10
C ALA A 141 1.59 0.31 -13.97
N ASN A 142 1.53 -0.91 -14.50
CA ASN A 142 0.35 -1.78 -14.37
C ASN A 142 0.12 -2.23 -12.91
N ARG A 143 1.20 -2.48 -12.15
CA ARG A 143 1.10 -2.82 -10.71
C ARG A 143 0.57 -1.64 -9.90
N VAL A 144 0.99 -0.41 -10.21
CA VAL A 144 0.46 0.81 -9.59
C VAL A 144 -1.04 0.93 -9.83
N VAL A 145 -1.49 0.78 -11.08
CA VAL A 145 -2.93 0.81 -11.42
C VAL A 145 -3.70 -0.26 -10.65
N ALA A 146 -3.19 -1.48 -10.61
CA ALA A 146 -3.84 -2.58 -9.88
C ALA A 146 -3.95 -2.29 -8.37
N ALA A 147 -2.86 -1.84 -7.73
CA ALA A 147 -2.86 -1.54 -6.30
C ALA A 147 -3.74 -0.32 -5.97
N SER A 148 -3.73 0.70 -6.83
CA SER A 148 -4.61 1.88 -6.69
C SER A 148 -6.08 1.48 -6.75
N ASN A 149 -6.45 0.58 -7.68
CA ASN A 149 -7.82 0.06 -7.78
C ASN A 149 -8.27 -0.68 -6.51
N VAL A 150 -7.38 -1.39 -5.81
CA VAL A 150 -7.70 -2.03 -4.52
C VAL A 150 -8.00 -0.99 -3.44
N VAL A 151 -7.12 0.00 -3.26
CA VAL A 151 -7.33 1.08 -2.27
C VAL A 151 -8.61 1.87 -2.58
N ARG A 152 -8.89 2.12 -3.86
CA ARG A 152 -10.14 2.74 -4.31
C ARG A 152 -11.36 1.89 -3.95
N ALA A 153 -11.30 0.58 -4.18
CA ALA A 153 -12.38 -0.33 -3.83
C ALA A 153 -12.67 -0.32 -2.32
N ASP A 154 -11.64 -0.31 -1.48
CA ASP A 154 -11.78 -0.18 -0.02
C ASP A 154 -12.46 1.12 0.41
N LEU A 155 -12.26 2.20 -0.36
CA LEU A 155 -12.90 3.50 -0.16
C LEU A 155 -14.29 3.61 -0.79
N GLY A 156 -14.78 2.56 -1.45
CA GLY A 156 -16.03 2.55 -2.20
C GLY A 156 -16.00 3.43 -3.46
N LEU A 157 -14.81 3.67 -4.02
CA LEU A 157 -14.61 4.35 -5.30
C LEU A 157 -14.59 3.32 -6.43
N GLN A 158 -15.24 3.63 -7.56
CA GLN A 158 -15.12 2.81 -8.76
C GLN A 158 -13.75 3.04 -9.43
N GLY A 159 -13.27 2.05 -10.19
CA GLY A 159 -11.90 1.95 -10.73
C GLY A 159 -11.39 3.17 -11.51
N LEU A 160 -10.09 3.14 -11.82
CA LEU A 160 -9.40 4.11 -12.70
C LEU A 160 -9.72 3.88 -14.18
#